data_AF-A0AAV8VLV0-F1
#
_entry.id   AF-A0AAV8VLV0-F1
#
_cell.length_a   1.000
_cell.length_b   1.000
_cell.length_c   1.000
_cell.angle_alpha   90.00
_cell.angle_beta   90.00
_cell.angle_gamma   90.00
#
_symmetry.space_group_name_H-M   'P 1'
#
loop_
_entity.id
_entity.type
_entity.pdbx_description
1 polymer ?
#
loop_
_entity_poly.entity_id
_entity_poly.type
_entity_poly.pdbx_seq_one_letter_code
_entity_poly.pdbx_strand_id
1 'polypeptide(L)'
;MVIYLCPADRKYVCSWEGHSSDILDHFEKEHDDLLFYTNTVEIDLKTSSENRLFFIDEEIYLGQTKIQDNVLGIYLRYLGPEKLATKITYTINLRSGNDLISPEHVSVSEKGCLEVKLKSLEELYSEVERLQCTFNITKGFGSNSSDDGVFLEDDLLHQEGLYFPHMPLLRKRSFDDGKYRSSISQSSENDVQESSLTRSKTINYEEIKRRNIIKRAGSTISLGAIQETDSGLNCTNCGVILVPPIFLCPCGHNFCLKCKGGICQLCSEEITDERNAELEEKYNKYLHPCRYKKMGCPQKLVYSELQGHEVSCAFCEYKCPMDECSFVAQFKGMSKHLKLIHGSTKILEAFIMFFQNTSEAFLVNEERGIFYCYVKYFPDSVMWEAKFCGPKERRFFCELKFKEGKLKKPLLLRKIENTYSVRMSFQELKRLKLKSKNAILTITC
;
A
#
# COMPACT_ATOMS: atom_id res chain seq x y z
N MET A 1 -0.10 5.17 -10.90
CA MET A 1 -0.68 4.87 -9.57
C MET A 1 0.04 5.71 -8.53
N VAL A 2 -0.68 6.20 -7.53
CA VAL A 2 -0.12 7.01 -6.44
C VAL A 2 0.45 6.05 -5.40
N ILE A 3 1.75 6.12 -5.15
CA ILE A 3 2.39 5.43 -4.02
C ILE A 3 2.19 6.33 -2.81
N TYR A 4 1.64 5.77 -1.74
CA TYR A 4 1.42 6.46 -0.47
C TYR A 4 2.61 6.19 0.45
N LEU A 5 3.08 7.23 1.11
CA LEU A 5 4.00 7.09 2.23
C LEU A 5 3.20 6.80 3.49
N CYS A 6 3.84 6.17 4.48
CA CYS A 6 3.24 5.98 5.78
C CYS A 6 2.71 7.32 6.33
N PRO A 7 1.42 7.42 6.65
CA PRO A 7 0.86 8.62 7.23
C PRO A 7 1.18 8.80 8.72
N ALA A 8 1.83 7.82 9.38
CA ALA A 8 2.28 8.00 10.75
C ALA A 8 3.27 9.17 10.85
N ASP A 9 3.31 9.82 12.02
CA ASP A 9 4.20 10.95 12.21
C ASP A 9 5.68 10.55 12.06
N ARG A 10 6.50 11.49 11.56
CA ARG A 10 7.94 11.26 11.36
C ARG A 10 8.67 10.79 12.61
N LYS A 11 8.11 11.05 13.81
CA LYS A 11 8.62 10.58 15.11
C LYS A 11 8.69 9.05 15.22
N TYR A 12 7.86 8.32 14.46
CA TYR A 12 7.85 6.85 14.44
C TYR A 12 8.87 6.24 13.48
N VAL A 13 9.59 7.05 12.68
CA VAL A 13 10.64 6.63 11.73
C VAL A 13 10.20 5.44 10.87
N CYS A 14 8.98 5.54 10.32
CA CYS A 14 8.45 4.55 9.40
C CYS A 14 8.91 4.86 7.97
N SER A 15 9.35 3.82 7.26
CA SER A 15 9.82 3.90 5.87
C SER A 15 8.89 3.20 4.89
N TRP A 16 7.68 2.83 5.34
CA TRP A 16 6.69 2.19 4.51
C TRP A 16 6.22 3.12 3.38
N GLU A 17 6.21 2.56 2.18
CA GLU A 17 5.65 3.13 0.97
C GLU A 17 4.87 2.02 0.27
N GLY A 18 3.61 2.27 -0.07
CA GLY A 18 2.72 1.21 -0.55
C GLY A 18 1.47 1.75 -1.23
N HIS A 19 0.61 0.84 -1.66
CA HIS A 19 -0.68 1.21 -2.19
C HIS A 19 -1.66 1.56 -1.06
N SER A 20 -2.72 2.31 -1.39
CA SER A 20 -3.78 2.62 -0.41
C SER A 20 -4.47 1.36 0.11
N SER A 21 -4.48 0.27 -0.66
CA SER A 21 -5.01 -1.04 -0.24
C SER A 21 -4.18 -1.67 0.89
N ASP A 22 -2.90 -1.35 0.97
CA ASP A 22 -1.96 -2.04 1.86
C ASP A 22 -1.73 -1.26 3.17
N ILE A 23 -2.37 -0.09 3.30
CA ILE A 23 -2.16 0.84 4.41
C ILE A 23 -2.73 0.30 5.72
N LEU A 24 -3.84 -0.43 5.65
CA LEU A 24 -4.48 -1.06 6.81
C LEU A 24 -3.58 -2.16 7.36
N ASP A 25 -3.19 -3.12 6.50
CA ASP A 25 -2.27 -4.21 6.82
C ASP A 25 -0.92 -3.73 7.39
N HIS A 26 -0.44 -2.58 6.91
CA HIS A 26 0.76 -1.95 7.43
C HIS A 26 0.55 -1.40 8.84
N PHE A 27 -0.52 -0.63 9.06
CA PHE A 27 -0.82 -0.07 10.38
C PHE A 27 -1.06 -1.17 11.40
N GLU A 28 -1.78 -2.24 11.06
CA GLU A 28 -1.98 -3.40 11.95
C GLU A 28 -0.65 -4.06 12.41
N LYS A 29 0.41 -3.98 11.60
CA LYS A 29 1.69 -4.65 11.86
C LYS A 29 2.74 -3.75 12.50
N GLU A 30 2.79 -2.48 12.10
CA GLU A 30 3.86 -1.55 12.46
C GLU A 30 3.40 -0.40 13.37
N HIS A 31 2.09 -0.09 13.39
CA HIS A 31 1.49 1.06 14.08
C HIS A 31 0.11 0.69 14.67
N ASP A 32 0.01 -0.46 15.33
CA ASP A 32 -1.26 -0.96 15.88
C ASP A 32 -1.85 0.00 16.92
N ASP A 33 -0.97 0.70 17.64
CA ASP A 33 -1.24 1.75 18.62
C ASP A 33 -1.85 3.01 18.00
N LEU A 34 -1.72 3.19 16.67
CA LEU A 34 -2.27 4.32 15.92
C LEU A 34 -3.48 3.93 15.08
N LEU A 35 -3.93 2.66 15.12
CA LEU A 35 -5.06 2.15 14.36
C LEU A 35 -6.32 2.01 15.22
N PHE A 36 -7.42 2.61 14.77
CA PHE A 36 -8.70 2.64 15.48
C PHE A 36 -9.82 2.07 14.62
N TYR A 37 -10.61 1.18 15.22
CA TYR A 37 -11.83 0.62 14.62
C TYR A 37 -13.11 1.33 15.10
N THR A 38 -12.95 2.33 15.97
CA THR A 38 -14.02 3.14 16.54
C THR A 38 -13.84 4.59 16.11
N ASN A 39 -14.93 5.35 16.04
CA ASN A 39 -14.90 6.77 15.67
C ASN A 39 -14.51 7.71 16.84
N THR A 40 -14.21 7.17 18.01
CA THR A 40 -13.78 7.90 19.20
C THR A 40 -12.31 7.63 19.51
N VAL A 41 -11.58 8.67 19.91
CA VAL A 41 -10.17 8.63 20.30
C VAL A 41 -9.90 9.57 21.48
N GLU A 42 -8.91 9.25 22.31
CA GLU A 42 -8.41 10.12 23.37
C GLU A 42 -7.16 10.86 22.87
N ILE A 43 -7.20 12.20 22.90
CA ILE A 43 -6.12 13.09 22.47
C ILE A 43 -5.33 13.52 23.71
N ASP A 44 -4.05 13.17 23.75
CA ASP A 44 -3.11 13.65 24.77
C ASP A 44 -2.60 15.05 24.41
N LEU A 45 -2.92 16.06 25.23
CA LEU A 45 -2.54 17.44 25.01
C LEU A 45 -1.04 17.72 25.25
N LYS A 46 -0.31 16.75 25.82
CA LYS A 46 1.17 16.80 25.94
C LYS A 46 1.86 16.46 24.62
N THR A 47 1.14 15.87 23.66
CA THR A 47 1.68 15.44 22.38
C THR A 47 1.52 16.53 21.32
N SER A 48 2.65 17.05 20.80
CA SER A 48 2.65 18.17 19.86
C SER A 48 2.04 17.86 18.49
N SER A 49 2.15 16.62 18.01
CA SER A 49 1.41 16.12 16.86
C SER A 49 1.21 14.61 16.92
N GLU A 50 0.11 14.14 16.35
CA GLU A 50 -0.14 12.71 16.16
C GLU A 50 -1.07 12.45 14.98
N ASN A 51 -0.70 11.50 14.13
CA ASN A 51 -1.53 10.99 13.05
C ASN A 51 -2.03 9.59 13.42
N ARG A 52 -3.34 9.36 13.26
CA ARG A 52 -4.04 8.12 13.60
C ARG A 52 -4.88 7.66 12.43
N LEU A 53 -4.94 6.36 12.21
CA LEU A 53 -5.71 5.75 11.13
C LEU A 53 -7.01 5.19 11.72
N PHE A 54 -8.13 5.48 11.07
CA PHE A 54 -9.46 5.02 11.46
C PHE A 54 -10.03 4.15 10.36
N PHE A 55 -10.42 2.92 10.69
CA PHE A 55 -11.15 2.02 9.81
C PHE A 55 -12.60 1.93 10.27
N ILE A 56 -13.49 2.65 9.59
CA ILE A 56 -14.89 2.83 9.98
C ILE A 56 -15.76 2.58 8.75
N ASP A 57 -16.77 1.73 8.88
CA ASP A 57 -17.70 1.39 7.79
C ASP A 57 -16.99 1.00 6.48
N GLU A 58 -16.00 0.10 6.59
CA GLU A 58 -15.16 -0.42 5.49
C GLU A 58 -14.30 0.63 4.76
N GLU A 59 -14.18 1.83 5.33
CA GLU A 59 -13.43 2.95 4.75
C GLU A 59 -12.30 3.40 5.66
N ILE A 60 -11.25 3.98 5.07
CA ILE A 60 -10.05 4.42 5.78
C ILE A 60 -10.03 5.94 5.88
N TYR A 61 -9.86 6.44 7.09
CA TYR A 61 -9.72 7.86 7.40
C TYR A 61 -8.42 8.12 8.15
N LEU A 62 -7.77 9.24 7.86
CA LEU A 62 -6.60 9.75 8.56
C LEU A 62 -7.02 10.90 9.45
N GLY A 63 -6.98 10.68 10.77
CA GLY A 63 -7.14 11.72 11.77
C GLY A 63 -5.79 12.31 12.14
N GLN A 64 -5.66 13.64 12.11
CA GLN A 64 -4.43 14.34 12.46
C GLN A 64 -4.71 15.36 13.55
N THR A 65 -3.90 15.33 14.60
CA THR A 65 -3.94 16.30 15.69
C THR A 65 -2.60 17.03 15.74
N LYS A 66 -2.62 18.36 15.85
CA LYS A 66 -1.41 19.17 15.96
C LYS A 66 -1.63 20.33 16.92
N ILE A 67 -0.72 20.52 17.86
CA ILE A 67 -0.74 21.63 18.82
C ILE A 67 0.34 22.63 18.41
N GLN A 68 -0.07 23.87 18.20
CA GLN A 68 0.84 24.98 17.89
C GLN A 68 0.31 26.26 18.56
N ASP A 69 1.18 26.99 19.26
CA ASP A 69 0.85 28.27 19.92
C ASP A 69 -0.39 28.22 20.84
N ASN A 70 -0.56 27.13 21.59
CA ASN A 70 -1.72 26.83 22.45
C ASN A 70 -3.06 26.69 21.70
N VAL A 71 -3.01 26.32 20.43
CA VAL A 71 -4.17 25.95 19.63
C VAL A 71 -4.03 24.49 19.21
N LEU A 72 -5.02 23.67 19.53
CA LEU A 72 -5.15 22.30 19.04
C LEU A 72 -5.91 22.31 17.71
N GLY A 73 -5.23 21.94 16.63
CA GLY A 73 -5.84 21.67 15.33
C GLY A 73 -6.18 20.19 15.18
N ILE A 74 -7.42 19.89 14.78
CA ILE A 74 -7.93 18.54 14.51
C ILE A 74 -8.43 18.47 13.07
N TYR A 75 -8.01 17.43 12.36
CA TYR A 75 -8.31 17.21 10.96
C TYR A 75 -8.70 15.76 10.73
N LEU A 76 -9.78 15.52 9.98
CA LEU A 76 -10.11 14.18 9.48
C LEU A 76 -10.08 14.17 7.95
N ARG A 77 -9.40 13.17 7.39
CA ARG A 77 -9.22 13.06 5.95
C ARG A 77 -9.55 11.66 5.45
N TYR A 78 -10.45 11.57 4.47
CA TYR A 78 -10.74 10.31 3.80
C TYR A 78 -9.56 9.87 2.89
N LEU A 79 -9.17 8.60 2.99
CA LEU A 79 -8.12 7.96 2.19
C LEU A 79 -8.71 7.00 1.16
N GLY A 80 -9.44 7.55 0.19
CA GLY A 80 -10.02 6.78 -0.90
C GLY A 80 -10.33 7.63 -2.14
N PRO A 81 -11.15 7.12 -3.07
CA PRO A 81 -11.47 7.80 -4.32
C PRO A 81 -12.14 9.17 -4.10
N GLU A 82 -11.71 10.18 -4.86
CA GLU A 82 -12.21 11.56 -4.79
C GLU A 82 -13.74 11.66 -5.00
N LYS A 83 -14.31 10.79 -5.82
CA LYS A 83 -15.76 10.71 -6.07
C LYS A 83 -16.58 10.31 -4.84
N LEU A 84 -15.99 9.55 -3.93
CA LEU A 84 -16.61 9.18 -2.65
C LEU A 84 -16.32 10.24 -1.60
N ALA A 85 -15.12 10.84 -1.65
CA ALA A 85 -14.75 11.95 -0.78
C ALA A 85 -15.79 13.08 -0.85
N THR A 86 -16.22 13.52 -2.04
CA THR A 86 -17.19 14.64 -2.16
C THR A 86 -18.56 14.38 -1.51
N LYS A 87 -18.89 13.13 -1.17
CA LYS A 87 -20.16 12.73 -0.57
C LYS A 87 -20.10 12.48 0.92
N ILE A 88 -18.91 12.51 1.51
CA ILE A 88 -18.73 12.29 2.94
C ILE A 88 -18.76 13.67 3.63
N THR A 89 -19.38 13.75 4.79
CA THR A 89 -19.27 14.89 5.69
C THR A 89 -18.97 14.36 7.07
N TYR A 90 -18.42 15.18 7.96
CA TYR A 90 -18.22 14.77 9.34
C TYR A 90 -18.42 15.95 10.30
N THR A 91 -18.76 15.64 11.55
CA THR A 91 -18.73 16.56 12.68
C THR A 91 -17.78 16.03 13.75
N ILE A 92 -17.21 16.90 14.57
CA ILE A 92 -16.31 16.52 15.67
C ILE A 92 -16.94 16.95 16.99
N ASN A 93 -17.10 16.01 17.91
CA ASN A 93 -17.50 16.28 19.28
C ASN A 93 -16.30 16.12 20.21
N LEU A 94 -16.01 17.15 21.00
CA LEU A 94 -14.92 17.15 21.98
C LEU A 94 -15.48 17.15 23.39
N ARG A 95 -14.96 16.25 24.24
CA ARG A 95 -15.31 16.15 25.65
C ARG A 95 -14.08 16.23 26.53
N SER A 96 -14.19 16.95 27.65
CA SER A 96 -13.24 16.91 28.76
C SER A 96 -13.93 16.24 29.94
N GLY A 97 -13.50 15.02 30.30
CA GLY A 97 -14.23 14.20 31.26
C GLY A 97 -15.66 13.89 30.78
N ASN A 98 -16.68 14.35 31.53
CA ASN A 98 -18.08 14.17 31.17
C ASN A 98 -18.68 15.36 30.40
N ASP A 99 -17.99 16.49 30.37
CA ASP A 99 -18.51 17.75 29.84
C ASP A 99 -18.19 17.91 28.36
N LEU A 100 -19.19 18.30 27.57
CA LEU A 100 -19.03 18.62 26.16
C LEU A 100 -18.46 20.03 26.03
N ILE A 101 -17.42 20.18 25.21
CA ILE A 101 -16.79 21.49 24.98
C ILE A 101 -17.71 22.34 24.10
N SER A 102 -18.07 23.52 24.59
CA SER A 102 -18.93 24.47 23.88
C SER A 102 -18.34 24.91 22.54
N PRO A 103 -19.18 25.10 21.49
CA PRO A 103 -18.74 25.56 20.17
C PRO A 103 -18.01 26.92 20.17
N GLU A 104 -18.26 27.78 21.16
CA GLU A 104 -17.61 29.09 21.30
C GLU A 104 -16.07 29.03 21.49
N HIS A 105 -15.54 27.89 21.94
CA HIS A 105 -14.11 27.65 22.10
C HIS A 105 -13.46 26.96 20.90
N VAL A 106 -14.27 26.70 19.86
CA VAL A 106 -13.91 25.95 18.67
C VAL A 106 -14.10 26.84 17.45
N SER A 107 -13.01 27.15 16.76
CA SER A 107 -13.04 27.90 15.50
C SER A 107 -12.67 27.01 14.32
N VAL A 108 -13.21 27.31 13.14
CA VAL A 108 -12.86 26.59 11.91
C VAL A 108 -11.94 27.46 11.07
N SER A 109 -10.79 26.92 10.67
CA SER A 109 -9.89 27.63 9.76
C SER A 109 -10.41 27.61 8.32
N GLU A 110 -9.99 28.58 7.50
CA GLU A 110 -10.34 28.66 6.06
C GLU A 110 -9.99 27.40 5.24
N LYS A 111 -9.19 26.48 5.82
CA LYS A 111 -8.76 25.22 5.22
C LYS A 111 -9.54 24.00 5.74
N GLY A 112 -10.59 24.19 6.54
CA GLY A 112 -11.40 23.11 7.10
C GLY A 112 -10.76 22.40 8.30
N CYS A 113 -9.84 23.06 9.02
CA CYS A 113 -9.34 22.59 10.32
C CYS A 113 -10.31 22.97 11.42
N LEU A 114 -10.54 22.08 12.39
CA LEU A 114 -11.11 22.45 13.67
C LEU A 114 -10.00 22.90 14.62
N GLU A 115 -10.04 24.15 15.07
CA GLU A 115 -9.05 24.77 15.95
C GLU A 115 -9.65 25.06 17.32
N VAL A 116 -9.02 24.55 18.38
CA VAL A 116 -9.46 24.69 19.76
C VAL A 116 -8.43 25.48 20.53
N LYS A 117 -8.83 26.60 21.15
CA LYS A 117 -7.92 27.42 21.96
C LYS A 117 -7.75 26.80 23.34
N LEU A 118 -6.58 26.22 23.60
CA LEU A 118 -6.31 25.48 24.84
C LEU A 118 -6.32 26.38 26.08
N LYS A 119 -5.88 27.64 25.97
CA LYS A 119 -5.92 28.61 27.08
C LYS A 119 -7.34 28.85 27.62
N SER A 120 -8.33 28.91 26.73
CA SER A 120 -9.73 29.11 27.13
C SER A 120 -10.32 27.88 27.80
N LEU A 121 -9.80 26.68 27.49
CA LEU A 121 -10.20 25.44 28.17
C LEU A 121 -9.57 25.31 29.56
N GLU A 122 -8.30 25.70 29.71
CA GLU A 122 -7.58 25.70 30.99
C GLU A 122 -8.24 26.65 32.01
N GLU A 123 -8.80 27.77 31.56
CA GLU A 123 -9.53 28.74 32.40
C GLU A 123 -10.89 28.22 32.92
N LEU A 124 -11.50 27.26 32.22
CA LEU A 124 -12.85 26.75 32.52
C LEU A 124 -12.87 25.37 33.20
N TYR A 125 -11.95 24.47 32.83
CA TYR A 125 -12.03 23.05 33.18
C TYR A 125 -10.86 22.55 34.06
N SER A 126 -10.04 23.44 34.63
CA SER A 126 -8.76 23.12 35.30
C SER A 126 -7.76 22.42 34.36
N GLU A 127 -6.55 22.00 34.80
CA GLU A 127 -5.52 21.41 33.90
C GLU A 127 -6.07 20.21 33.11
N VAL A 128 -6.48 20.44 31.87
CA VAL A 128 -6.95 19.40 30.97
C VAL A 128 -5.74 18.73 30.36
N GLU A 129 -5.45 17.49 30.78
CA GLU A 129 -4.35 16.73 30.19
C GLU A 129 -4.78 15.98 28.92
N ARG A 130 -6.07 15.62 28.80
CA ARG A 130 -6.59 14.77 27.72
C ARG A 130 -8.01 15.16 27.31
N LEU A 131 -8.30 15.01 26.02
CA LEU A 131 -9.63 15.25 25.43
C LEU A 131 -10.15 14.03 24.72
N GLN A 132 -11.40 13.67 24.94
CA GLN A 132 -12.07 12.65 24.12
C GLN A 132 -12.64 13.31 22.87
N CYS A 133 -12.24 12.82 21.70
CA CYS A 133 -12.67 13.30 20.40
C CYS A 133 -13.48 12.22 19.69
N THR A 134 -14.69 12.55 19.25
CA THR A 134 -15.55 11.66 18.48
C THR A 134 -15.84 12.26 17.12
N PHE A 135 -15.55 11.50 16.06
CA PHE A 135 -15.83 11.86 14.67
C PHE A 135 -17.18 11.27 14.26
N ASN A 136 -18.20 12.08 14.00
CA ASN A 136 -19.47 11.59 13.45
C ASN A 136 -19.42 11.75 11.93
N ILE A 137 -19.27 10.64 11.21
CA ILE A 137 -19.10 10.64 9.75
C ILE A 137 -20.44 10.30 9.10
N THR A 138 -20.87 11.11 8.15
CA THR A 138 -22.12 10.93 7.40
C THR A 138 -21.80 10.73 5.91
N LYS A 139 -22.33 9.67 5.30
CA LYS A 139 -22.15 9.36 3.87
C LYS A 139 -23.43 9.70 3.10
N GLY A 140 -23.38 10.68 2.20
CA GLY A 140 -24.50 11.06 1.34
C GLY A 140 -24.73 10.04 0.22
N PHE A 141 -25.40 8.93 0.54
CA PHE A 141 -25.94 8.04 -0.49
C PHE A 141 -27.24 8.64 -1.02
N GLY A 142 -27.19 9.27 -2.20
CA GLY A 142 -28.39 9.41 -3.02
C GLY A 142 -28.85 8.01 -3.43
N SER A 143 -29.95 7.56 -2.85
CA SER A 143 -30.66 6.35 -3.25
C SER A 143 -31.11 6.46 -4.70
N ASN A 144 -30.65 5.55 -5.55
CA ASN A 144 -31.37 5.23 -6.78
C ASN A 144 -32.56 4.35 -6.41
N SER A 145 -33.65 4.96 -5.98
CA SER A 145 -34.99 4.39 -6.10
C SER A 145 -35.90 5.51 -6.60
N SER A 146 -36.58 5.28 -7.72
CA SER A 146 -37.79 6.05 -8.03
C SER A 146 -38.72 5.89 -6.83
N ASP A 147 -39.24 7.02 -6.33
CA ASP A 147 -40.39 7.22 -5.44
C ASP A 147 -40.09 8.30 -4.39
N ASP A 148 -40.17 9.58 -4.75
CA ASP A 148 -40.16 10.67 -3.75
C ASP A 148 -41.60 11.04 -3.39
N GLY A 149 -41.92 10.93 -2.10
CA GLY A 149 -43.15 11.43 -1.51
C GLY A 149 -42.94 11.87 -0.06
N VAL A 150 -42.94 13.19 0.12
CA VAL A 150 -43.01 13.95 1.38
C VAL A 150 -41.66 14.30 2.04
N PHE A 151 -41.15 15.48 1.67
CA PHE A 151 -40.39 16.32 2.59
C PHE A 151 -41.34 16.78 3.70
N LEU A 152 -41.07 16.35 4.93
CA LEU A 152 -41.42 17.16 6.09
C LEU A 152 -40.25 18.11 6.32
N GLU A 153 -40.42 19.36 5.86
CA GLU A 153 -39.82 20.51 6.50
C GLU A 153 -40.34 20.55 7.94
N ASP A 154 -39.66 19.87 8.86
CA ASP A 154 -39.67 20.16 10.30
C ASP A 154 -38.80 19.12 11.01
N ASP A 155 -37.50 19.41 11.07
CA ASP A 155 -36.68 19.25 12.29
C ASP A 155 -35.32 19.91 12.09
N LEU A 156 -35.35 21.19 11.67
CA LEU A 156 -34.26 22.14 11.87
C LEU A 156 -34.30 22.66 13.30
N LEU A 157 -34.22 21.81 14.32
CA LEU A 157 -34.01 22.28 15.68
C LEU A 157 -33.20 21.28 16.52
N HIS A 158 -31.97 21.69 16.83
CA HIS A 158 -31.06 21.17 17.87
C HIS A 158 -30.23 19.92 17.52
N GLN A 159 -29.23 20.10 16.65
CA GLN A 159 -27.95 19.42 16.84
C GLN A 159 -26.82 20.38 16.44
N GLU A 160 -26.15 20.95 17.44
CA GLU A 160 -24.94 21.76 17.27
C GLU A 160 -23.81 20.88 16.72
N GLY A 161 -23.64 20.89 15.41
CA GLY A 161 -22.55 20.22 14.73
C GLY A 161 -22.14 21.01 13.49
N LEU A 162 -20.84 21.27 13.37
CA LEU A 162 -20.26 22.00 12.23
C LEU A 162 -20.10 21.04 11.03
N TYR A 163 -20.73 21.35 9.90
CA TYR A 163 -20.74 20.53 8.67
C TYR A 163 -19.55 20.86 7.74
N PHE A 164 -18.82 19.85 7.24
CA PHE A 164 -17.66 20.05 6.36
C PHE A 164 -17.70 19.21 5.07
N PRO A 165 -17.46 19.78 3.87
CA PRO A 165 -17.21 19.03 2.62
C PRO A 165 -15.73 18.66 2.45
N HIS A 166 -15.43 17.51 1.82
CA HIS A 166 -14.06 17.06 1.55
C HIS A 166 -13.36 17.75 0.38
N MET A 167 -12.02 17.87 0.45
CA MET A 167 -11.13 18.36 -0.61
C MET A 167 -10.09 17.30 -1.05
N PRO A 168 -9.84 17.13 -2.36
CA PRO A 168 -8.80 16.24 -2.90
C PRO A 168 -7.42 16.92 -3.04
N LEU A 169 -6.38 16.11 -3.28
CA LEU A 169 -4.98 16.57 -3.41
C LEU A 169 -4.75 17.41 -4.68
N LEU A 170 -4.61 18.73 -4.53
CA LEU A 170 -3.96 19.57 -5.53
C LEU A 170 -2.51 19.86 -5.13
N ARG A 171 -1.57 19.30 -5.90
CA ARG A 171 -0.24 19.91 -6.07
C ARG A 171 -0.16 20.40 -7.52
N LYS A 172 -0.56 21.66 -7.75
CA LYS A 172 -0.28 22.35 -9.02
C LYS A 172 1.16 22.88 -8.99
N ARG A 173 1.94 22.54 -10.02
CA ARG A 173 3.02 23.42 -10.49
C ARG A 173 2.38 24.56 -11.26
N SER A 174 2.84 25.77 -10.98
CA SER A 174 2.46 27.04 -11.59
C SER A 174 2.66 27.02 -13.11
N PHE A 175 1.63 27.37 -13.88
CA PHE A 175 1.73 28.13 -15.14
C PHE A 175 0.37 28.78 -15.45
N ASP A 176 0.48 29.86 -16.22
CA ASP A 176 -0.35 31.07 -16.30
C ASP A 176 -1.78 30.95 -16.88
N ASP A 177 -2.56 31.97 -16.49
CA ASP A 177 -3.67 32.68 -17.14
C ASP A 177 -4.71 32.00 -18.07
N GLY A 178 -5.98 32.39 -17.87
CA GLY A 178 -6.90 32.61 -19.00
C GLY A 178 -8.35 32.11 -18.89
N LYS A 179 -9.24 33.00 -18.39
CA LYS A 179 -10.58 33.36 -18.91
C LYS A 179 -11.66 32.31 -19.28
N TYR A 180 -12.82 32.54 -18.64
CA TYR A 180 -14.21 32.65 -19.17
C TYR A 180 -15.14 31.41 -19.30
N ARG A 181 -16.19 31.47 -18.45
CA ARG A 181 -17.63 31.17 -18.62
C ARG A 181 -18.10 29.95 -19.44
N SER A 182 -18.94 29.14 -18.79
CA SER A 182 -20.24 28.74 -19.39
C SER A 182 -21.25 28.40 -18.29
N SER A 183 -22.53 28.68 -18.52
CA SER A 183 -23.65 27.78 -18.18
C SER A 183 -25.00 28.43 -18.43
N ILE A 184 -25.98 27.57 -18.80
CA ILE A 184 -27.37 27.44 -18.30
C ILE A 184 -28.27 26.95 -19.48
N SER A 185 -29.22 26.00 -19.38
CA SER A 185 -29.66 24.99 -18.39
C SER A 185 -30.91 24.23 -18.94
N GLN A 186 -31.50 23.33 -18.10
CA GLN A 186 -32.91 22.80 -18.01
C GLN A 186 -33.32 21.54 -18.81
N SER A 187 -34.21 20.61 -18.38
CA SER A 187 -34.87 20.17 -17.09
C SER A 187 -35.88 18.99 -17.32
N SER A 188 -36.44 18.37 -16.24
CA SER A 188 -37.72 17.58 -16.04
C SER A 188 -37.79 16.05 -16.41
N GLU A 189 -38.54 15.09 -15.80
CA GLU A 189 -39.49 14.92 -14.64
C GLU A 189 -39.95 13.40 -14.44
N ASN A 190 -40.36 13.01 -13.20
CA ASN A 190 -41.43 12.06 -12.68
C ASN A 190 -41.40 10.50 -12.55
N ASP A 191 -41.94 10.04 -11.39
CA ASP A 191 -42.94 8.96 -11.03
C ASP A 191 -42.63 7.68 -10.20
N VAL A 192 -43.62 7.27 -9.38
CA VAL A 192 -43.56 6.45 -8.12
C VAL A 192 -44.32 5.07 -8.16
N GLN A 193 -43.86 3.94 -7.56
CA GLN A 193 -44.66 2.88 -6.85
C GLN A 193 -43.90 1.86 -5.91
N GLU A 194 -44.45 1.63 -4.70
CA GLU A 194 -43.94 0.83 -3.54
C GLU A 194 -44.55 -0.61 -3.39
N SER A 195 -43.82 -1.60 -2.83
CA SER A 195 -44.40 -2.70 -2.00
C SER A 195 -43.42 -3.65 -1.23
N SER A 196 -43.63 -3.74 0.09
CA SER A 196 -43.62 -4.92 1.00
C SER A 196 -42.35 -5.66 1.48
N LEU A 197 -42.34 -5.87 2.81
CA LEU A 197 -41.38 -6.45 3.75
C LEU A 197 -41.07 -7.96 3.58
N THR A 198 -39.89 -8.43 4.02
CA THR A 198 -39.72 -9.41 5.14
C THR A 198 -38.26 -9.86 5.44
N ARG A 199 -37.81 -9.49 6.65
CA ARG A 199 -37.10 -10.25 7.71
C ARG A 199 -36.23 -11.50 7.37
N SER A 200 -34.93 -11.32 7.62
CA SER A 200 -33.93 -12.22 8.27
C SER A 200 -33.67 -13.62 7.71
N LYS A 201 -32.40 -13.87 7.34
CA LYS A 201 -31.62 -15.04 7.77
C LYS A 201 -30.11 -14.80 7.57
N THR A 202 -29.39 -14.86 8.67
CA THR A 202 -27.93 -14.83 8.80
C THR A 202 -27.28 -15.94 7.98
N ILE A 203 -26.15 -15.65 7.33
CA ILE A 203 -25.33 -16.66 6.64
C ILE A 203 -23.98 -16.81 7.38
N ASN A 204 -23.71 -18.07 7.65
CA ASN A 204 -22.70 -18.70 8.48
C ASN A 204 -21.30 -18.69 7.81
N TYR A 205 -20.28 -18.38 8.61
CA TYR A 205 -18.86 -18.23 8.24
C TYR A 205 -18.23 -19.50 7.64
N GLU A 206 -18.82 -20.68 7.84
CA GLU A 206 -18.28 -21.94 7.32
C GLU A 206 -18.59 -22.21 5.82
N GLU A 207 -19.51 -21.47 5.21
CA GLU A 207 -19.85 -21.66 3.78
C GLU A 207 -18.83 -20.97 2.84
N ILE A 208 -18.09 -19.97 3.33
CA ILE A 208 -17.05 -19.24 2.57
C ILE A 208 -15.84 -20.14 2.32
N LYS A 209 -15.50 -21.02 3.27
CA LYS A 209 -14.32 -21.90 3.17
C LYS A 209 -14.47 -22.99 2.09
N ARG A 210 -15.70 -23.36 1.72
CA ARG A 210 -15.95 -24.33 0.63
C ARG A 210 -15.98 -23.69 -0.76
N ARG A 211 -16.10 -22.35 -0.88
CA ARG A 211 -16.09 -21.66 -2.20
C ARG A 211 -14.70 -21.55 -2.84
N ASN A 212 -13.61 -21.78 -2.10
CA ASN A 212 -12.24 -21.67 -2.63
C ASN A 212 -11.70 -22.95 -3.28
N ILE A 213 -12.53 -23.99 -3.45
CA ILE A 213 -12.14 -25.21 -4.15
C ILE A 213 -13.18 -25.45 -5.25
N ILE A 214 -12.78 -25.15 -6.50
CA ILE A 214 -13.51 -25.33 -7.77
C ILE A 214 -14.36 -24.12 -8.21
N LYS A 215 -13.73 -23.23 -9.00
CA LYS A 215 -14.24 -22.85 -10.33
C LYS A 215 -13.09 -22.31 -11.21
N ARG A 216 -12.65 -23.16 -12.13
CA ARG A 216 -12.14 -22.75 -13.44
C ARG A 216 -13.31 -22.21 -14.26
N ALA A 217 -12.96 -21.31 -15.18
CA ALA A 217 -13.71 -20.86 -16.36
C ALA A 217 -14.90 -19.91 -16.15
N GLY A 218 -14.74 -18.70 -16.69
CA GLY A 218 -15.79 -17.91 -17.31
C GLY A 218 -16.63 -17.03 -16.39
N SER A 219 -16.26 -15.76 -16.26
CA SER A 219 -17.23 -14.67 -16.11
C SER A 219 -16.60 -13.34 -16.52
N THR A 220 -16.72 -13.04 -17.80
CA THR A 220 -16.74 -11.68 -18.35
C THR A 220 -17.83 -10.87 -17.66
N ILE A 221 -17.47 -9.79 -16.96
CA ILE A 221 -18.38 -8.71 -16.61
C ILE A 221 -17.67 -7.38 -16.89
N SER A 222 -18.38 -6.55 -17.65
CA SER A 222 -17.90 -5.46 -18.48
C SER A 222 -17.46 -4.22 -17.70
N LEU A 223 -16.17 -3.88 -17.77
CA LEU A 223 -15.68 -2.51 -17.64
C LEU A 223 -15.17 -2.08 -19.02
N GLY A 224 -15.60 -0.91 -19.49
CA GLY A 224 -15.49 -0.44 -20.88
C GLY A 224 -14.23 -0.90 -21.64
N ALA A 225 -14.46 -1.69 -22.71
CA ALA A 225 -13.53 -2.07 -23.76
C ALA A 225 -12.03 -2.12 -23.37
N ILE A 226 -11.67 -3.02 -22.46
CA ILE A 226 -10.29 -3.46 -22.33
C ILE A 226 -9.97 -4.29 -23.57
N GLN A 227 -9.21 -3.72 -24.51
CA GLN A 227 -8.83 -4.39 -25.75
C GLN A 227 -7.74 -5.42 -25.46
N GLU A 228 -7.90 -6.64 -25.98
CA GLU A 228 -6.82 -7.62 -26.00
C GLU A 228 -5.66 -7.06 -26.82
N THR A 229 -4.43 -7.24 -26.34
CA THR A 229 -3.19 -6.74 -26.97
C THR A 229 -3.18 -6.97 -28.46
N ASP A 230 -3.37 -5.90 -29.22
CA ASP A 230 -3.04 -5.88 -30.63
C ASP A 230 -1.51 -6.00 -30.76
N SER A 231 -1.10 -6.60 -31.86
CA SER A 231 0.25 -6.89 -32.34
C SER A 231 1.25 -5.71 -32.28
N GLY A 232 0.79 -4.50 -31.97
CA GLY A 232 1.53 -3.24 -32.02
C GLY A 232 2.23 -2.79 -30.73
N LEU A 233 2.17 -3.56 -29.63
CA LEU A 233 2.84 -3.20 -28.36
C LEU A 233 4.28 -3.72 -28.23
N ASN A 234 4.87 -4.26 -29.29
CA ASN A 234 6.27 -4.66 -29.29
C ASN A 234 7.12 -3.64 -30.05
N CYS A 235 8.35 -3.41 -29.58
CA CYS A 235 9.32 -2.58 -30.26
C CYS A 235 9.62 -3.17 -31.63
N THR A 236 9.49 -2.35 -32.67
CA THR A 236 9.70 -2.77 -34.06
C THR A 236 11.11 -3.32 -34.29
N ASN A 237 12.13 -2.79 -33.61
CA ASN A 237 13.52 -3.24 -33.78
C ASN A 237 13.90 -4.46 -32.94
N CYS A 238 13.49 -4.52 -31.66
CA CYS A 238 13.98 -5.53 -30.73
C CYS A 238 12.92 -6.53 -30.25
N GLY A 239 11.66 -6.35 -30.64
CA GLY A 239 10.53 -7.22 -30.27
C GLY A 239 10.18 -7.22 -28.78
N VAL A 240 10.84 -6.41 -27.96
CA VAL A 240 10.53 -6.25 -26.53
C VAL A 240 9.22 -5.49 -26.39
N ILE A 241 8.38 -5.90 -25.43
CA ILE A 241 7.16 -5.19 -25.06
C ILE A 241 7.51 -3.73 -24.75
N LEU A 242 6.89 -2.81 -25.47
CA LEU A 242 7.04 -1.38 -25.29
C LEU A 242 6.58 -1.00 -23.89
N VAL A 243 7.30 -0.08 -23.24
CA VAL A 243 6.89 0.57 -22.00
C VAL A 243 7.13 2.07 -22.21
N PRO A 244 6.24 2.96 -21.75
CA PRO A 244 6.49 4.40 -21.82
C PRO A 244 7.85 4.78 -21.22
N PRO A 245 8.64 5.67 -21.85
CA PRO A 245 8.33 6.39 -23.09
C PRO A 245 8.44 5.53 -24.37
N ILE A 246 7.48 5.69 -25.29
CA ILE A 246 7.42 5.00 -26.59
C ILE A 246 7.74 6.02 -27.70
N PHE A 247 8.78 5.73 -28.49
CA PHE A 247 9.27 6.62 -29.55
C PHE A 247 8.74 6.22 -30.92
N LEU A 248 8.71 7.18 -31.85
CA LEU A 248 8.22 7.00 -33.21
C LEU A 248 9.34 7.20 -34.25
N CYS A 249 9.16 6.59 -35.42
CA CYS A 249 9.80 7.08 -36.65
C CYS A 249 8.79 7.95 -37.44
N PRO A 250 9.22 8.71 -38.46
CA PRO A 250 8.32 9.53 -39.29
C PRO A 250 7.16 8.75 -39.93
N CYS A 251 7.34 7.44 -40.17
CA CYS A 251 6.30 6.56 -40.70
C CYS A 251 5.33 5.99 -39.63
N GLY A 252 5.47 6.33 -38.35
CA GLY A 252 4.55 5.91 -37.28
C GLY A 252 4.84 4.56 -36.60
N HIS A 253 6.00 3.93 -36.82
CA HIS A 253 6.40 2.71 -36.12
C HIS A 253 6.88 2.99 -34.68
N ASN A 254 6.69 2.04 -33.76
CA ASN A 254 6.93 2.24 -32.33
C ASN A 254 8.24 1.61 -31.83
N PHE A 255 8.96 2.31 -30.94
CA PHE A 255 10.27 1.93 -30.42
C PHE A 255 10.42 2.14 -28.91
N CYS A 256 11.18 1.25 -28.26
CA CYS A 256 11.53 1.39 -26.84
C CYS A 256 12.66 2.40 -26.64
N LEU A 257 12.84 2.87 -25.40
CA LEU A 257 13.93 3.78 -25.03
C LEU A 257 15.33 3.31 -25.45
N LYS A 258 15.60 2.00 -25.47
CA LYS A 258 16.92 1.46 -25.88
C LYS A 258 17.16 1.52 -27.38
N CYS A 259 16.10 1.54 -28.18
CA CYS A 259 16.20 1.60 -29.65
C CYS A 259 16.13 3.05 -30.17
N LYS A 260 15.89 4.01 -29.29
CA LYS A 260 15.92 5.43 -29.59
C LYS A 260 17.26 5.84 -30.22
N GLY A 261 17.21 6.69 -31.25
CA GLY A 261 18.39 7.17 -31.98
C GLY A 261 19.01 6.14 -32.93
N GLY A 262 18.33 5.01 -33.17
CA GLY A 262 18.66 4.06 -34.22
C GLY A 262 17.86 4.30 -35.51
N ILE A 263 17.94 3.35 -36.43
CA ILE A 263 17.19 3.35 -37.69
C ILE A 263 16.05 2.33 -37.59
N CYS A 264 14.86 2.71 -38.07
CA CYS A 264 13.71 1.83 -38.19
C CYS A 264 14.00 0.69 -39.18
N GLN A 265 13.86 -0.57 -38.75
CA GLN A 265 14.12 -1.73 -39.63
C GLN A 265 13.03 -1.96 -40.69
N LEU A 266 11.88 -1.27 -40.61
CA LEU A 266 10.78 -1.44 -41.57
C LEU A 266 10.76 -0.38 -42.67
N CYS A 267 11.05 0.88 -42.34
CA CYS A 267 10.99 1.99 -43.28
C CYS A 267 12.34 2.67 -43.52
N SER A 268 13.41 2.22 -42.85
CA SER A 268 14.78 2.76 -42.98
C SER A 268 14.95 4.23 -42.60
N GLU A 269 13.94 4.84 -41.97
CA GLU A 269 13.99 6.20 -41.43
C GLU A 269 14.62 6.24 -40.03
N GLU A 270 15.16 7.40 -39.65
CA GLU A 270 15.68 7.65 -38.30
C GLU A 270 14.55 7.62 -37.26
N ILE A 271 14.84 7.01 -36.10
CA ILE A 271 13.93 7.00 -34.95
C ILE A 271 14.05 8.36 -34.25
N THR A 272 12.96 9.12 -34.23
CA THR A 272 12.95 10.49 -33.74
C THR A 272 12.84 10.54 -32.22
N ASP A 273 12.96 11.75 -31.66
CA ASP A 273 12.64 12.06 -30.26
C ASP A 273 11.12 12.14 -29.99
N GLU A 274 10.30 12.03 -31.05
CA GLU A 274 8.85 12.13 -30.95
C GLU A 274 8.27 10.91 -30.22
N ARG A 275 7.35 11.18 -29.29
CA ARG A 275 6.72 10.16 -28.46
C ARG A 275 5.31 9.87 -28.94
N ASN A 276 4.94 8.59 -28.93
CA ASN A 276 3.57 8.16 -29.21
C ASN A 276 2.68 8.39 -27.97
N ALA A 277 2.34 9.65 -27.69
CA ALA A 277 1.55 10.02 -26.52
C ALA A 277 0.17 9.33 -26.50
N GLU A 278 -0.45 9.10 -27.66
CA GLU A 278 -1.72 8.38 -27.77
C GLU A 278 -1.58 6.91 -27.36
N LEU A 279 -0.55 6.22 -27.85
CA LEU A 279 -0.28 4.84 -27.46
C LEU A 279 0.13 4.75 -25.99
N GLU A 280 0.87 5.72 -25.47
CA GLU A 280 1.21 5.82 -24.05
C GLU A 280 -0.02 6.06 -23.15
N GLU A 281 -0.99 6.86 -23.60
CA GLU A 281 -2.25 7.06 -22.87
C GLU A 281 -3.08 5.77 -22.84
N LYS A 282 -3.18 5.09 -24.00
CA LYS A 282 -3.87 3.80 -24.12
C LYS A 282 -3.11 2.67 -23.46
N TYR A 283 -1.80 2.80 -23.26
CA TYR A 283 -0.93 1.79 -22.66
C TYR A 283 -1.44 1.30 -21.30
N ASN A 284 -1.97 2.21 -20.49
CA ASN A 284 -2.54 1.88 -19.17
C ASN A 284 -3.88 1.13 -19.24
N LYS A 285 -4.54 1.11 -20.41
CA LYS A 285 -5.83 0.46 -20.65
C LYS A 285 -5.70 -0.93 -21.29
N TYR A 286 -4.53 -1.29 -21.82
CA TYR A 286 -4.27 -2.61 -22.41
C TYR A 286 -3.84 -3.65 -21.37
N LEU A 287 -4.17 -4.92 -21.63
CA LEU A 287 -3.71 -6.06 -20.83
C LEU A 287 -2.35 -6.56 -21.31
N HIS A 288 -1.30 -6.25 -20.58
CA HIS A 288 0.05 -6.69 -20.89
C HIS A 288 0.30 -8.12 -20.39
N PRO A 289 0.92 -8.98 -21.20
CA PRO A 289 1.32 -10.30 -20.73
C PRO A 289 2.43 -10.18 -19.69
N CYS A 290 2.37 -11.02 -18.65
CA CYS A 290 3.48 -11.18 -17.70
C CYS A 290 4.80 -11.53 -18.43
N ARG A 291 5.93 -10.97 -17.99
CA ARG A 291 7.28 -11.33 -18.49
C ARG A 291 7.58 -12.82 -18.42
N TYR A 292 6.97 -13.55 -17.48
CA TYR A 292 7.10 -15.00 -17.32
C TYR A 292 6.11 -15.80 -18.19
N LYS A 293 5.46 -15.18 -19.20
CA LYS A 293 4.58 -15.86 -20.16
C LYS A 293 5.28 -17.05 -20.84
N LYS A 294 6.56 -16.90 -21.21
CA LYS A 294 7.37 -17.99 -21.79
C LYS A 294 7.55 -19.17 -20.83
N MET A 295 7.47 -18.92 -19.52
CA MET A 295 7.56 -19.93 -18.47
C MET A 295 6.20 -20.52 -18.09
N GLY A 296 5.13 -20.12 -18.79
CA GLY A 296 3.78 -20.66 -18.61
C GLY A 296 2.81 -19.75 -17.84
N CYS A 297 3.20 -18.51 -17.49
CA CYS A 297 2.26 -17.59 -16.84
C CYS A 297 1.11 -17.21 -17.80
N PRO A 298 -0.16 -17.52 -17.46
CA PRO A 298 -1.30 -17.20 -18.33
C PRO A 298 -1.80 -15.76 -18.15
N GLN A 299 -1.28 -15.03 -17.16
CA GLN A 299 -1.81 -13.73 -16.77
C GLN A 299 -1.49 -12.66 -17.81
N LYS A 300 -2.53 -11.91 -18.18
CA LYS A 300 -2.43 -10.63 -18.86
C LYS A 300 -3.12 -9.60 -17.97
N LEU A 301 -2.42 -8.53 -17.62
CA LEU A 301 -2.82 -7.58 -16.60
C LEU A 301 -2.61 -6.16 -17.11
N VAL A 302 -3.40 -5.21 -16.64
CA VAL A 302 -3.11 -3.80 -16.90
C VAL A 302 -1.73 -3.45 -16.32
N TYR A 303 -1.04 -2.49 -16.94
CA TYR A 303 0.35 -2.16 -16.56
C TYR A 303 0.50 -1.84 -15.07
N SER A 304 -0.55 -1.24 -14.50
CA SER A 304 -0.63 -0.84 -13.11
C SER A 304 -0.56 -2.04 -12.15
N GLU A 305 -1.12 -3.19 -12.52
CA GLU A 305 -1.11 -4.44 -11.75
C GLU A 305 0.04 -5.39 -12.14
N LEU A 306 0.57 -5.23 -13.35
CA LEU A 306 1.58 -6.10 -13.94
C LEU A 306 2.83 -6.21 -13.06
N GLN A 307 3.35 -5.08 -12.56
CA GLN A 307 4.56 -5.07 -11.74
C GLN A 307 4.38 -5.86 -10.43
N GLY A 308 3.28 -5.62 -9.71
CA GLY A 308 2.97 -6.34 -8.47
C GLY A 308 2.83 -7.85 -8.69
N HIS A 309 2.19 -8.23 -9.81
CA HIS A 309 2.11 -9.62 -10.22
C HIS A 309 3.50 -10.20 -10.54
N GLU A 310 4.34 -9.52 -11.30
CA GLU A 310 5.67 -10.03 -11.67
C GLU A 310 6.60 -10.23 -10.47
N VAL A 311 6.48 -9.39 -9.43
CA VAL A 311 7.24 -9.55 -8.17
C VAL A 311 6.87 -10.85 -7.44
N SER A 312 5.61 -11.25 -7.51
CA SER A 312 5.04 -12.38 -6.77
C SER A 312 4.67 -13.57 -7.67
N CYS A 313 5.05 -13.53 -8.95
CA CYS A 313 4.58 -14.49 -9.95
C CYS A 313 5.06 -15.91 -9.62
N ALA A 314 4.13 -16.86 -9.54
CA ALA A 314 4.45 -18.27 -9.29
C ALA A 314 5.33 -18.91 -10.38
N PHE A 315 5.35 -18.32 -11.58
CA PHE A 315 6.17 -18.77 -12.71
C PHE A 315 7.54 -18.11 -12.77
N CYS A 316 7.90 -17.28 -11.78
CA CYS A 316 9.21 -16.65 -11.72
C CYS A 316 10.33 -17.68 -11.62
N GLU A 317 11.49 -17.28 -12.12
CA GLU A 317 12.70 -18.10 -12.09
C GLU A 317 13.53 -17.80 -10.85
N TYR A 318 14.14 -18.84 -10.31
CA TYR A 318 15.10 -18.78 -9.22
C TYR A 318 16.48 -19.11 -9.77
N LYS A 319 17.48 -18.31 -9.39
CA LYS A 319 18.90 -18.58 -9.67
C LYS A 319 19.52 -19.25 -8.45
N CYS A 320 20.33 -20.28 -8.66
CA CYS A 320 21.04 -20.94 -7.58
C CYS A 320 21.91 -19.91 -6.82
N PRO A 321 21.86 -19.87 -5.49
CA PRO A 321 22.59 -18.88 -4.70
C PRO A 321 24.05 -19.26 -4.46
N MET A 322 24.46 -20.48 -4.82
CA MET A 322 25.83 -20.96 -4.69
C MET A 322 26.70 -20.37 -5.81
N ASP A 323 27.84 -19.79 -5.45
CA ASP A 323 28.64 -18.98 -6.39
C ASP A 323 29.16 -19.78 -7.59
N GLU A 324 29.46 -21.08 -7.41
CA GLU A 324 29.89 -22.01 -8.46
C GLU A 324 28.74 -22.67 -9.25
N CYS A 325 27.49 -22.26 -9.00
CA CYS A 325 26.31 -22.85 -9.64
C CYS A 325 25.51 -21.83 -10.44
N SER A 326 25.47 -22.02 -11.76
CA SER A 326 24.71 -21.17 -12.69
C SER A 326 23.28 -21.66 -12.98
N PHE A 327 22.80 -22.66 -12.22
CA PHE A 327 21.48 -23.27 -12.46
C PHE A 327 20.35 -22.25 -12.25
N VAL A 328 19.39 -22.23 -13.17
CA VAL A 328 18.19 -21.37 -13.12
C VAL A 328 16.97 -22.24 -13.44
N ALA A 329 15.95 -22.15 -12.60
CA ALA A 329 14.69 -22.87 -12.80
C ALA A 329 13.55 -22.26 -11.99
N GLN A 330 12.31 -22.66 -12.28
CA GLN A 330 11.17 -22.39 -11.40
C GLN A 330 11.32 -23.10 -10.04
N PHE A 331 10.52 -22.69 -9.06
CA PHE A 331 10.60 -23.15 -7.66
C PHE A 331 10.76 -24.68 -7.52
N LYS A 332 9.91 -25.47 -8.18
CA LYS A 332 9.95 -26.95 -8.12
C LYS A 332 11.24 -27.53 -8.70
N GLY A 333 11.74 -26.95 -9.79
CA GLY A 333 13.00 -27.34 -10.41
C GLY A 333 14.19 -26.98 -9.52
N MET A 334 14.20 -25.78 -8.96
CA MET A 334 15.24 -25.32 -8.03
C MET A 334 15.28 -26.17 -6.77
N SER A 335 14.13 -26.47 -6.15
CA SER A 335 14.06 -27.32 -4.95
C SER A 335 14.65 -28.72 -5.20
N LYS A 336 14.37 -29.33 -6.36
CA LYS A 336 14.98 -30.61 -6.76
C LYS A 336 16.49 -30.48 -6.98
N HIS A 337 16.91 -29.43 -7.66
CA HIS A 337 18.33 -29.16 -7.90
C HIS A 337 19.11 -29.02 -6.58
N LEU A 338 18.61 -28.26 -5.61
CA LEU A 338 19.24 -28.11 -4.30
C LEU A 338 19.38 -29.46 -3.58
N LYS A 339 18.38 -30.33 -3.65
CA LYS A 339 18.42 -31.68 -3.04
C LYS A 339 19.46 -32.59 -3.69
N LEU A 340 19.61 -32.53 -5.01
CA LEU A 340 20.47 -33.46 -5.77
C LEU A 340 21.93 -32.99 -5.86
N ILE A 341 22.15 -31.69 -6.11
CA ILE A 341 23.49 -31.12 -6.36
C ILE A 341 24.10 -30.53 -5.08
N HIS A 342 23.27 -29.97 -4.19
CA HIS A 342 23.69 -29.35 -2.93
C HIS A 342 23.17 -30.10 -1.70
N GLY A 343 23.01 -31.43 -1.81
CA GLY A 343 22.43 -32.27 -0.76
C GLY A 343 23.22 -32.32 0.56
N SER A 344 24.47 -31.84 0.59
CA SER A 344 25.26 -31.66 1.81
C SER A 344 24.74 -30.52 2.70
N THR A 345 24.14 -29.49 2.10
CA THR A 345 23.60 -28.33 2.82
C THR A 345 22.16 -28.62 3.22
N LYS A 346 21.83 -28.37 4.49
CA LYS A 346 20.48 -28.64 5.01
C LYS A 346 19.43 -27.82 4.27
N ILE A 347 18.26 -28.41 4.07
CA ILE A 347 17.07 -27.73 3.54
C ILE A 347 16.02 -27.71 4.65
N LEU A 348 15.52 -26.53 4.98
CA LEU A 348 14.49 -26.31 5.99
C LEU A 348 13.25 -25.76 5.32
N GLU A 349 12.11 -26.40 5.53
CA GLU A 349 10.79 -25.94 5.08
C GLU A 349 10.21 -24.89 6.04
N ALA A 350 11.01 -23.86 6.35
CA ALA A 350 10.69 -22.81 7.30
C ALA A 350 11.44 -21.52 6.96
N PHE A 351 10.96 -20.38 7.45
CA PHE A 351 11.67 -19.08 7.36
C PHE A 351 12.32 -18.66 8.66
N ILE A 352 12.69 -19.64 9.45
CA ILE A 352 13.43 -19.43 10.68
C ILE A 352 14.65 -20.33 10.67
N MET A 353 15.82 -19.74 10.90
CA MET A 353 17.09 -20.44 11.01
C MET A 353 17.67 -20.22 12.39
N PHE A 354 17.97 -21.33 13.06
CA PHE A 354 18.71 -21.33 14.32
C PHE A 354 20.18 -21.65 14.03
N PHE A 355 21.05 -20.65 14.12
CA PHE A 355 22.50 -20.83 13.87
C PHE A 355 23.20 -21.72 14.90
N GLN A 356 22.50 -22.09 15.98
CA GLN A 356 22.98 -23.03 16.99
C GLN A 356 23.12 -24.45 16.44
N ASN A 357 22.30 -24.81 15.45
CA ASN A 357 22.17 -26.16 14.93
C ASN A 357 22.87 -26.36 13.57
N THR A 358 23.17 -25.25 12.88
CA THR A 358 23.77 -25.26 11.55
C THR A 358 24.39 -23.88 11.25
N SER A 359 25.52 -23.86 10.55
CA SER A 359 26.16 -22.61 10.09
C SER A 359 25.59 -22.12 8.75
N GLU A 360 24.97 -23.01 7.99
CA GLU A 360 24.33 -22.73 6.71
C GLU A 360 23.11 -23.63 6.49
N ALA A 361 22.13 -23.17 5.71
CA ALA A 361 21.02 -23.97 5.19
C ALA A 361 20.27 -23.20 4.09
N PHE A 362 19.52 -23.94 3.29
CA PHE A 362 18.48 -23.40 2.44
C PHE A 362 17.16 -23.31 3.21
N LEU A 363 16.50 -22.15 3.16
CA LEU A 363 15.14 -21.95 3.63
C LEU A 363 14.21 -21.97 2.41
N VAL A 364 13.25 -22.88 2.39
CA VAL A 364 12.43 -23.17 1.20
C VAL A 364 10.95 -23.12 1.54
N ASN A 365 10.17 -22.40 0.74
CA ASN A 365 8.71 -22.36 0.84
C ASN A 365 8.10 -21.92 -0.50
N GLU A 366 6.99 -22.55 -0.88
CA GLU A 366 6.41 -22.33 -2.20
C GLU A 366 5.85 -20.91 -2.39
N GLU A 367 5.32 -20.29 -1.34
CA GLU A 367 4.73 -18.95 -1.40
C GLU A 367 5.81 -17.86 -1.36
N ARG A 368 6.76 -18.00 -0.43
CA ARG A 368 7.76 -16.95 -0.12
C ARG A 368 9.10 -17.15 -0.85
N GLY A 369 9.34 -18.31 -1.43
CA GLY A 369 10.52 -18.61 -2.26
C GLY A 369 11.66 -19.29 -1.50
N ILE A 370 12.88 -19.09 -1.99
CA ILE A 370 14.08 -19.81 -1.55
C ILE A 370 15.15 -18.82 -1.10
N PHE A 371 15.72 -19.07 0.08
CA PHE A 371 16.88 -18.36 0.58
C PHE A 371 18.01 -19.31 0.86
N TYR A 372 19.23 -18.82 0.67
CA TYR A 372 20.43 -19.42 1.23
C TYR A 372 20.93 -18.57 2.38
N CYS A 373 20.90 -19.14 3.58
CA CYS A 373 21.24 -18.44 4.80
C CYS A 373 22.51 -19.04 5.39
N TYR A 374 23.45 -18.21 5.80
CA TYR A 374 24.70 -18.66 6.38
C TYR A 374 25.33 -17.60 7.28
N VAL A 375 26.28 -18.04 8.12
CA VAL A 375 27.12 -17.16 8.95
C VAL A 375 28.58 -17.25 8.51
N LYS A 376 29.20 -16.08 8.27
CA LYS A 376 30.63 -15.94 7.96
C LYS A 376 31.36 -15.34 9.14
N TYR A 377 32.48 -15.95 9.52
CA TYR A 377 33.37 -15.47 10.57
C TYR A 377 34.57 -14.76 9.95
N PHE A 378 34.85 -13.57 10.43
CA PHE A 378 36.02 -12.76 10.10
C PHE A 378 36.92 -12.65 11.34
N PRO A 379 38.16 -12.17 11.22
CA PRO A 379 39.07 -12.07 12.36
C PRO A 379 38.53 -11.22 13.53
N ASP A 380 37.77 -10.16 13.23
CA ASP A 380 37.29 -9.17 14.20
C ASP A 380 35.75 -9.15 14.37
N SER A 381 35.04 -9.85 13.50
CA SER A 381 33.61 -9.71 13.31
C SER A 381 32.95 -10.98 12.79
N VAL A 382 31.63 -11.02 12.88
CA VAL A 382 30.79 -12.07 12.31
C VAL A 382 29.69 -11.42 11.51
N MET A 383 29.35 -12.04 10.38
CA MET A 383 28.31 -11.58 9.47
C MET A 383 27.30 -12.68 9.23
N TRP A 384 26.03 -12.36 9.42
CA TRP A 384 24.92 -13.21 9.04
C TRP A 384 24.37 -12.73 7.72
N GLU A 385 24.10 -13.66 6.82
CA GLU A 385 23.63 -13.36 5.48
C GLU A 385 22.46 -14.27 5.10
N ALA A 386 21.49 -13.71 4.37
CA ALA A 386 20.41 -14.41 3.72
C ALA A 386 20.33 -13.94 2.26
N LYS A 387 20.62 -14.83 1.32
CA LYS A 387 20.60 -14.56 -0.12
C LYS A 387 19.30 -15.10 -0.72
N PHE A 388 18.42 -14.21 -1.18
CA PHE A 388 17.19 -14.57 -1.87
C PHE A 388 17.50 -15.05 -3.29
N CYS A 389 16.90 -16.18 -3.68
CA CYS A 389 17.20 -16.82 -4.96
C CYS A 389 16.29 -16.34 -6.10
N GLY A 390 15.23 -15.59 -5.80
CA GLY A 390 14.23 -15.15 -6.78
C GLY A 390 14.46 -13.71 -7.32
N PRO A 391 13.41 -13.09 -7.86
CA PRO A 391 13.45 -11.73 -8.42
C PRO A 391 13.85 -10.68 -7.38
N LYS A 392 14.74 -9.75 -7.76
CA LYS A 392 15.28 -8.71 -6.86
C LYS A 392 14.27 -7.67 -6.41
N GLU A 393 13.20 -7.53 -7.17
CA GLU A 393 12.08 -6.67 -6.91
C GLU A 393 11.29 -7.16 -5.69
N ARG A 394 11.36 -8.47 -5.38
CA ARG A 394 10.72 -9.03 -4.19
C ARG A 394 11.51 -8.64 -2.94
N ARG A 395 10.81 -8.09 -1.96
CA ARG A 395 11.36 -7.64 -0.68
C ARG A 395 10.82 -8.51 0.45
N PHE A 396 11.57 -8.49 1.53
CA PHE A 396 11.40 -9.30 2.71
C PHE A 396 12.03 -8.55 3.88
N PHE A 397 11.52 -8.79 5.07
CA PHE A 397 12.12 -8.36 6.31
C PHE A 397 12.90 -9.52 6.90
N CYS A 398 14.20 -9.33 7.04
CA CYS A 398 15.11 -10.33 7.61
C CYS A 398 15.56 -9.82 8.98
N GLU A 399 15.12 -10.47 10.05
CA GLU A 399 15.41 -10.10 11.43
C GLU A 399 16.36 -11.09 12.09
N LEU A 400 17.38 -10.58 12.78
CA LEU A 400 18.27 -11.36 13.64
C LEU A 400 17.93 -11.15 15.12
N LYS A 401 17.51 -12.21 15.79
CA LYS A 401 17.26 -12.27 17.23
C LYS A 401 18.31 -13.16 17.90
N PHE A 402 18.51 -13.00 19.20
CA PHE A 402 19.40 -13.85 19.98
C PHE A 402 18.60 -14.44 21.14
N LYS A 403 18.76 -15.74 21.41
CA LYS A 403 18.06 -16.41 22.53
C LYS A 403 18.34 -15.79 23.89
N GLU A 404 19.54 -15.24 24.06
CA GLU A 404 20.05 -14.70 25.32
C GLU A 404 20.82 -13.40 25.06
N GLY A 405 20.80 -12.48 26.02
CA GLY A 405 21.65 -11.28 26.04
C GLY A 405 20.87 -9.99 26.27
N LYS A 406 21.56 -8.85 26.12
CA LYS A 406 21.01 -7.51 26.42
C LYS A 406 20.33 -6.83 25.23
N LEU A 407 20.15 -7.54 24.12
CA LEU A 407 19.55 -6.99 22.91
C LEU A 407 18.02 -7.01 23.04
N LYS A 408 17.41 -5.83 23.23
CA LYS A 408 15.95 -5.68 23.44
C LYS A 408 15.13 -5.78 22.15
N LYS A 409 15.70 -5.39 21.00
CA LYS A 409 15.02 -5.36 19.70
C LYS A 409 15.79 -6.21 18.68
N PRO A 410 15.11 -6.87 17.73
CA PRO A 410 15.79 -7.57 16.63
C PRO A 410 16.68 -6.64 15.82
N LEU A 411 17.75 -7.18 15.25
CA LEU A 411 18.54 -6.47 14.26
C LEU A 411 17.96 -6.72 12.87
N LEU A 412 17.58 -5.66 12.17
CA LEU A 412 17.16 -5.76 10.78
C LEU A 412 18.38 -5.91 9.87
N LEU A 413 18.39 -6.91 9.01
CA LEU A 413 19.43 -7.11 8.01
C LEU A 413 19.26 -6.09 6.88
N ARG A 414 20.37 -5.49 6.44
CA ARG A 414 20.38 -4.54 5.33
C ARG A 414 20.33 -5.30 4.00
N LYS A 415 19.40 -4.91 3.12
CA LYS A 415 19.29 -5.45 1.75
C LYS A 415 20.23 -4.74 0.79
N ILE A 416 21.01 -5.50 0.03
CA ILE A 416 21.76 -5.07 -1.15
C ILE A 416 21.44 -6.09 -2.25
N GLU A 417 20.79 -5.65 -3.33
CA GLU A 417 20.25 -6.53 -4.37
C GLU A 417 19.37 -7.65 -3.80
N ASN A 418 19.80 -8.90 -3.90
CA ASN A 418 19.15 -10.10 -3.39
C ASN A 418 19.67 -10.55 -2.02
N THR A 419 20.65 -9.85 -1.48
CA THR A 419 21.37 -10.27 -0.28
C THR A 419 20.99 -9.39 0.90
N TYR A 420 20.62 -10.04 1.99
CA TYR A 420 20.35 -9.41 3.28
C TYR A 420 21.50 -9.73 4.21
N SER A 421 22.14 -8.74 4.81
CA SER A 421 23.23 -9.00 5.74
C SER A 421 23.30 -8.04 6.92
N VAL A 422 23.84 -8.55 8.02
CA VAL A 422 24.21 -7.76 9.20
C VAL A 422 25.56 -8.24 9.71
N ARG A 423 26.45 -7.29 10.01
CA ARG A 423 27.78 -7.57 10.58
C ARG A 423 27.85 -6.99 11.97
N MET A 424 28.43 -7.75 12.90
CA MET A 424 28.73 -7.28 14.25
C MET A 424 30.17 -7.61 14.61
N SER A 425 30.84 -6.69 15.31
CA SER A 425 32.16 -6.97 15.86
C SER A 425 32.09 -7.92 17.06
N PHE A 426 33.15 -8.68 17.32
CA PHE A 426 33.22 -9.50 18.53
C PHE A 426 33.23 -8.66 19.81
N GLN A 427 33.72 -7.42 19.74
CA GLN A 427 33.68 -6.48 20.86
C GLN A 427 32.23 -6.11 21.22
N GLU A 428 31.39 -5.82 20.23
CA GLU A 428 29.97 -5.52 20.45
C GLU A 428 29.19 -6.72 20.97
N LEU A 429 29.43 -7.92 20.42
CA LEU A 429 28.82 -9.14 20.92
C LEU A 429 29.16 -9.38 22.39
N LYS A 430 30.44 -9.19 22.78
CA LYS A 430 30.88 -9.28 24.17
C LYS A 430 30.19 -8.23 25.06
N ARG A 431 30.12 -6.98 24.60
CA ARG A 431 29.45 -5.86 25.33
C ARG A 431 27.98 -6.16 25.59
N LEU A 432 27.28 -6.75 24.61
CA LEU A 432 25.86 -7.08 24.70
C LEU A 432 25.59 -8.47 25.30
N LYS A 433 26.64 -9.21 25.70
CA LYS A 433 26.57 -10.59 26.20
C LYS A 433 25.87 -11.54 25.21
N LEU A 434 26.09 -11.34 23.91
CA LEU A 434 25.53 -12.14 22.84
C LEU A 434 26.53 -13.21 22.39
N LYS A 435 26.02 -14.39 22.01
CA LYS A 435 26.82 -15.45 21.39
C LYS A 435 26.38 -15.59 19.94
N SER A 436 27.32 -15.56 19.01
CA SER A 436 27.02 -15.59 17.58
C SER A 436 26.24 -16.84 17.16
N LYS A 437 26.59 -18.01 17.72
CA LYS A 437 25.87 -19.27 17.53
C LYS A 437 24.43 -19.28 18.06
N ASN A 438 24.06 -18.37 18.95
CA ASN A 438 22.70 -18.31 19.51
C ASN A 438 21.77 -17.38 18.69
N ALA A 439 22.24 -16.91 17.53
CA ALA A 439 21.45 -16.11 16.62
C ALA A 439 20.32 -16.94 15.98
N ILE A 440 19.18 -16.28 15.79
CA ILE A 440 17.98 -16.78 15.15
C ILE A 440 17.64 -15.78 14.05
N LEU A 441 17.73 -16.22 12.80
CA LEU A 441 17.28 -15.43 11.66
C LEU A 441 15.81 -15.77 11.38
N THR A 442 14.96 -14.76 11.27
CA THR A 442 13.55 -14.88 10.86
C THR A 442 13.34 -14.07 9.60
N ILE A 443 12.62 -14.62 8.62
CA ILE A 443 12.31 -13.95 7.36
C ILE A 443 10.80 -13.83 7.20
N THR A 444 10.32 -12.60 7.03
CA THR A 444 8.90 -12.27 6.79
C THR A 444 8.76 -11.50 5.48
N CYS A 445 7.55 -11.52 4.90
CA CYS A 445 7.24 -10.77 3.69
C CYS A 445 6.99 -9.31 3.98
#